data_AF-A0A933G191-F1
#
_entry.id   AF-A0A933G191-F1
#
_cell.length_a   1.000
_cell.length_b   1.000
_cell.length_c   1.000
_cell.angle_alpha   90.00
_cell.angle_beta   90.00
_cell.angle_gamma   90.00
#
_symmetry.space_group_name_H-M   'P 1'
#
loop_
_entity.id
_entity.type
_entity.pdbx_description
1 polymer ?
#
loop_
_entity_poly.entity_id
_entity_poly.type
_entity_poly.pdbx_seq_one_letter_code
_entity_poly.pdbx_strand_id
1 'polypeptide(L)' 'MLAIVGDGRASGYDVASGVVWTTGTFDTFSPWMRRAAISETLAHLEYLVQEGRLHQVREDGVARYERVCAD' A
#
# COMPACT_ATOMS: atom_id res chain seq x y z
N MET A 1 -2.09 -6.24 2.11
CA MET A 1 -1.89 -4.77 2.25
C MET A 1 -1.81 -4.33 3.71
N LEU A 2 -2.87 -4.48 4.53
CA LEU A 2 -2.89 -3.99 5.92
C LEU A 2 -1.74 -4.49 6.82
N ALA A 3 -1.29 -5.74 6.64
CA ALA A 3 -0.16 -6.30 7.37
C ALA A 3 1.17 -5.58 7.06
N ILE A 4 1.33 -5.08 5.84
CA ILE A 4 2.56 -4.42 5.37
C ILE A 4 2.61 -2.96 5.78
N VAL A 5 1.47 -2.28 5.89
CA VAL A 5 1.40 -0.93 6.48
C VAL A 5 1.96 -0.96 7.91
N GLY A 6 1.71 -2.04 8.65
CA GLY A 6 2.21 -2.22 10.02
C GLY A 6 1.72 -1.11 10.97
N ASP A 7 2.56 -0.77 11.95
CA ASP A 7 2.30 0.29 12.93
C ASP A 7 2.86 1.66 12.49
N GLY A 8 3.40 1.74 11.27
CA GLY A 8 4.00 2.94 10.71
C GLY A 8 3.18 3.55 9.57
N ARG A 9 3.80 4.49 8.86
CA ARG A 9 3.27 5.11 7.64
C ARG A 9 3.92 4.47 6.42
N ALA A 10 3.10 4.02 5.47
CA ALA A 10 3.57 3.43 4.23
C ALA A 10 2.89 4.08 3.01
N SER A 11 3.64 4.34 1.94
CA SER A 11 3.06 4.70 0.65
C SER A 11 2.53 3.46 -0.08
N GLY A 12 1.74 3.67 -1.14
CA GLY A 12 1.33 2.56 -2.00
C GLY A 12 2.51 1.81 -2.64
N TYR A 13 3.64 2.50 -2.89
CA TYR A 13 4.88 1.89 -3.37
C TYR A 13 5.48 0.98 -2.29
N ASP A 14 5.63 1.48 -1.07
CA ASP A 14 6.24 0.72 0.04
C ASP A 14 5.44 -0.57 0.28
N VAL A 15 4.11 -0.46 0.30
CA VAL A 15 3.22 -1.61 0.46
C VAL A 15 3.37 -2.59 -0.71
N ALA A 16 3.28 -2.12 -1.96
CA ALA A 16 3.37 -2.98 -3.14
C ALA A 16 4.73 -3.71 -3.22
N SER A 17 5.80 -3.04 -2.80
CA SER A 17 7.16 -3.58 -2.79
C SER A 17 7.37 -4.67 -1.73
N GLY A 18 6.63 -4.61 -0.62
CA GLY A 18 6.68 -5.62 0.44
C GLY A 18 5.79 -6.85 0.19
N VAL A 19 4.87 -6.80 -0.78
CA VAL A 19 3.99 -7.93 -1.08
C VAL A 19 4.78 -9.04 -1.77
N VAL A 20 4.64 -10.26 -1.26
CA VAL A 20 5.05 -11.47 -1.98
C VAL A 20 3.95 -11.81 -2.98
N TRP A 21 4.14 -11.45 -4.24
CA TRP A 21 3.17 -11.70 -5.28
C TRP A 21 3.30 -13.14 -5.80
N THR A 22 2.18 -13.76 -6.17
CA THR A 22 2.19 -15.09 -6.77
C THR A 22 3.01 -15.15 -8.07
N THR A 23 3.13 -14.02 -8.77
CA THR A 23 3.86 -13.88 -10.04
C THR A 23 5.33 -13.51 -9.85
N GLY A 24 5.82 -13.35 -8.62
CA GLY A 24 7.21 -13.00 -8.31
C GLY A 24 7.34 -11.88 -7.29
N THR A 25 8.49 -11.23 -7.26
CA THR A 25 8.77 -10.10 -6.36
C THR A 25 8.73 -8.77 -7.11
N PHE A 26 8.37 -7.69 -6.42
CA PHE A 26 8.21 -6.38 -7.05
C PHE A 26 9.47 -5.88 -7.78
N ASP A 27 10.65 -6.21 -7.28
CA ASP A 27 11.95 -5.86 -7.89
C ASP A 27 12.24 -6.64 -9.18
N THR A 28 11.68 -7.84 -9.36
CA THR A 28 11.84 -8.64 -10.58
C THR A 28 10.80 -8.30 -11.65
N PHE A 29 9.75 -7.56 -11.29
CA PHE A 29 8.69 -7.17 -12.22
C PHE A 29 9.16 -6.21 -13.31
N SER A 30 8.61 -6.40 -14.51
CA SER A 30 8.73 -5.42 -15.58
C SER A 30 8.13 -4.06 -15.16
N PRO A 31 8.51 -2.95 -15.80
CA PRO A 31 7.95 -1.64 -15.47
C PRO A 31 6.42 -1.57 -15.53
N TRP A 32 5.79 -2.32 -16.45
CA TRP A 32 4.34 -2.40 -16.53
C TRP A 32 3.75 -3.16 -15.34
N MET A 33 4.33 -4.29 -14.97
CA MET A 33 3.88 -5.10 -13.83
C MET A 33 4.02 -4.34 -12.51
N ARG A 34 5.10 -3.55 -12.33
CA ARG A 34 5.25 -2.67 -11.16
C ARG A 34 4.12 -1.65 -11.06
N ARG A 35 3.73 -1.03 -12.19
CA ARG A 35 2.59 -0.11 -12.21
C ARG A 35 1.28 -0.83 -11.88
N ALA A 36 1.05 -2.02 -12.44
CA ALA A 36 -0.14 -2.81 -12.12
C ALA A 36 -0.20 -3.17 -10.62
N ALA A 37 0.90 -3.65 -10.05
CA ALA A 37 1.02 -3.99 -8.64
C ALA A 37 0.78 -2.79 -7.71
N ILE A 38 1.31 -1.60 -8.06
CA ILE A 38 1.03 -0.36 -7.33
C ILE A 38 -0.46 -0.01 -7.43
N SER A 39 -1.05 -0.04 -8.62
CA SER A 39 -2.46 0.30 -8.81
C SER A 39 -3.40 -0.63 -8.05
N GLU A 40 -3.13 -1.94 -8.07
CA GLU A 40 -3.87 -2.93 -7.28
C GLU A 40 -3.74 -2.65 -5.78
N THR A 41 -2.51 -2.36 -5.34
CA THR A 41 -2.23 -1.98 -3.95
C THR A 41 -3.00 -0.73 -3.54
N LEU A 42 -3.01 0.32 -4.37
CA LEU A 42 -3.75 1.56 -4.09
C LEU A 42 -5.26 1.31 -3.99
N ALA A 43 -5.83 0.48 -4.86
CA ALA A 43 -7.24 0.12 -4.79
C ALA A 43 -7.59 -0.57 -3.46
N HIS A 44 -6.72 -1.48 -2.98
CA HIS A 44 -6.91 -2.13 -1.69
C HIS A 44 -6.71 -1.19 -0.49
N LEU A 45 -5.74 -0.27 -0.56
CA LEU A 45 -5.52 0.72 0.49
C LEU A 45 -6.71 1.69 0.59
N GLU A 46 -7.24 2.13 -0.55
CA GLU A 46 -8.45 2.95 -0.61
C GLU A 46 -9.66 2.23 -0.02
N TYR A 47 -9.85 0.96 -0.36
CA TYR A 47 -10.89 0.13 0.23
C TYR A 47 -10.77 0.05 1.77
N LEU A 48 -9.55 -0.13 2.29
CA LEU A 48 -9.30 -0.16 3.74
C LEU A 48 -9.52 1.19 4.44
N VAL A 49 -9.32 2.30 3.73
CA VAL A 49 -9.68 3.64 4.22
C VAL A 49 -11.21 3.76 4.32
N GLN A 50 -11.94 3.29 3.31
CA GLN A 50 -13.41 3.28 3.32
C GLN A 50 -13.99 2.38 4.43
N GLU A 51 -13.32 1.27 4.76
CA GLU A 51 -13.66 0.43 5.93
C GLU A 51 -13.31 1.09 7.29
N GLY A 52 -12.67 2.27 7.30
CA GLY A 52 -12.24 2.95 8.53
C GLY A 52 -11.05 2.27 9.23
N ARG A 53 -10.29 1.42 8.52
CA ARG A 53 -9.16 0.65 9.07
C ARG A 53 -7.82 1.34 8.86
N LEU A 54 -7.75 2.19 7.84
CA LEU A 54 -6.59 3.04 7.54
C LEU A 54 -7.03 4.50 7.47
N HIS A 55 -6.12 5.40 7.80
CA HIS A 55 -6.19 6.81 7.43
C HIS A 55 -5.17 7.09 6.33
N GLN A 56 -5.55 7.96 5.38
CA GLN A 56 -4.63 8.50 4.38
C GLN A 56 -4.20 9.90 4.78
N VAL A 57 -2.89 10.15 4.74
CA VAL A 57 -2.28 11.46 4.95
C VAL A 57 -1.41 11.78 3.74
N ARG A 58 -1.46 13.04 3.28
CA ARG A 58 -0.59 13.51 2.20
C ARG A 58 0.59 14.26 2.81
N GLU A 59 1.80 13.78 2.55
CA GLU A 59 3.05 14.31 3.10
C GLU A 59 4.06 14.44 1.95
N ASP A 60 4.64 15.63 1.78
CA ASP A 60 5.57 15.95 0.68
C ASP A 60 5.06 15.54 -0.72
N GLY A 61 3.75 15.66 -0.94
CA GLY A 61 3.10 15.30 -2.19
C GLY A 61 2.83 13.80 -2.38
N VAL A 62 3.18 12.96 -1.42
CA VAL A 62 2.97 11.50 -1.43
C VAL A 62 1.82 11.12 -0.51
N ALA A 63 0.92 10.25 -0.98
CA ALA A 63 -0.10 9.64 -0.13
C ALA A 63 0.52 8.52 0.71
N ARG A 64 0.43 8.66 2.02
CA ARG A 64 0.84 7.67 3.02
C ARG A 64 -0.38 7.16 3.77
N TYR A 65 -0.31 5.91 4.19
CA TYR A 65 -1.38 5.21 4.88
C TYR A 65 -0.87 4.74 6.23
N GLU A 66 -1.70 4.91 7.27
CA GLU A 66 -1.43 4.47 8.64
C GLU A 66 -2.67 3.81 9.23
N ARG A 67 -2.50 2.89 10.17
CA ARG A 67 -3.63 2.25 10.86
C ARG A 67 -4.38 3.24 11.72
N VAL A 68 -5.70 3.08 11.75
CA VAL A 68 -6.52 3.71 12.79
C VAL A 68 -6.30 2.93 14.07
N CYS A 69 -5.73 3.56 15.10
CA CYS A 69 -5.66 2.95 16.43
C CYS A 69 -7.09 2.74 16.94
N ALA A 70 -7.39 1.53 17.41
CA ALA A 70 -8.57 1.33 18.25
C ALA A 70 -8.24 1.92 19.63
N ASP A 71 -9.06 2.86 20.10
CA ASP A 71 -9.03 3.37 21.48
C ASP A 71 -9.27 2.24 22.50
#